data_AF-A0A091BEG1-F1
#
_entry.id   AF-A0A091BEG1-F1
#
_cell.length_a   1.000
_cell.length_b   1.000
_cell.length_c   1.000
_cell.angle_alpha   90.00
_cell.angle_beta   90.00
_cell.angle_gamma   90.00
#
_symmetry.space_group_name_H-M   'P 1'
#
loop_
_entity.id
_entity.type
_entity.pdbx_description
1 polymer ?
#
loop_
_entity_poly.entity_id
_entity_poly.type
_entity_poly.pdbx_seq_one_letter_code
_entity_poly.pdbx_strand_id
1 'polypeptide(L)'
;MPRPAFSTPAPVPKSDQPRHWPWVVAAVALTIALVLQLMLADRARLAMDAGWRPRLQVLCDVLGCDLPAWREPSAFRVTAREVRPHPVAPGVLLVTLSFRNDARWPQPWPVMEIALTDLDDEALGLRRFSPSEYLGAPPETALIAPGQSASATLEILDPGKRAVAFTFEFH
;
A
#
# COMPACT_ATOMS: atom_id res chain seq x y z
N MET A 1 76.80 -44.59 -46.50
CA MET A 1 76.17 -44.45 -45.16
C MET A 1 74.98 -43.52 -45.29
N PRO A 2 73.74 -43.93 -44.96
CA PRO A 2 72.60 -43.03 -44.99
C PRO A 2 72.67 -42.07 -43.79
N ARG A 3 72.40 -40.78 -44.02
CA ARG A 3 72.31 -39.76 -42.95
C ARG A 3 70.98 -39.91 -42.21
N PRO A 4 70.95 -39.83 -40.87
CA PRO A 4 69.69 -39.83 -40.15
C PRO A 4 68.92 -38.53 -40.46
N ALA A 5 67.65 -38.68 -40.82
CA ALA A 5 66.71 -37.56 -40.93
C ALA A 5 65.91 -37.49 -39.62
N PHE A 6 65.91 -36.31 -38.99
CA PHE A 6 65.13 -36.06 -37.78
C PHE A 6 63.71 -35.63 -38.16
N SER A 7 62.71 -36.16 -37.47
CA SER A 7 61.32 -35.71 -37.61
C SER A 7 61.13 -34.37 -36.89
N THR A 8 60.74 -33.32 -37.61
CA THR A 8 60.28 -32.08 -36.99
C THR A 8 58.88 -32.32 -36.42
N PRO A 9 58.63 -32.08 -35.12
CA PRO A 9 57.29 -32.25 -34.57
C PRO A 9 56.36 -31.22 -35.25
N ALA A 10 55.19 -31.69 -35.70
CA ALA A 10 54.17 -30.82 -36.26
C ALA A 10 53.73 -29.79 -35.19
N PRO A 11 53.48 -28.52 -35.57
CA PRO A 11 53.02 -27.52 -34.63
C PRO A 11 51.70 -27.98 -34.00
N VAL A 12 51.70 -28.13 -32.68
CA VAL A 12 50.47 -28.46 -31.94
C VAL A 12 49.50 -27.30 -32.13
N PRO A 13 48.28 -27.53 -32.64
CA PRO A 13 47.30 -26.46 -32.77
C PRO A 13 47.03 -25.90 -31.37
N LYS A 14 47.24 -24.59 -31.20
CA LYS A 14 46.83 -23.90 -29.97
C LYS A 14 45.33 -24.09 -29.86
N SER A 15 44.89 -24.86 -28.86
CA SER A 15 43.47 -24.98 -28.56
C SER A 15 42.98 -23.59 -28.19
N ASP A 16 42.10 -23.01 -29.01
CA ASP A 16 41.33 -21.82 -28.61
C ASP A 16 40.55 -22.22 -27.36
N GLN A 17 41.04 -21.78 -26.20
CA GLN A 17 40.30 -21.98 -24.96
C GLN A 17 38.96 -21.27 -25.14
N PRO A 18 37.82 -21.99 -24.97
CA PRO A 18 36.52 -21.38 -25.11
C PRO A 18 36.46 -20.21 -24.14
N ARG A 19 36.31 -19.00 -24.68
CA ARG A 19 36.31 -17.77 -23.90
C ARG A 19 35.04 -17.76 -23.06
N HIS A 20 35.12 -18.20 -21.81
CA HIS A 20 33.98 -18.34 -20.89
C HIS A 20 33.48 -17.00 -20.34
N TRP A 21 34.28 -15.94 -20.46
CA TRP A 21 33.93 -14.60 -19.95
C TRP A 21 32.58 -14.05 -20.45
N PRO A 22 32.19 -14.13 -21.75
CA PRO A 22 30.85 -13.75 -22.19
C PRO A 22 29.72 -14.49 -21.45
N TRP A 23 29.90 -15.77 -21.13
CA TRP A 23 28.93 -16.55 -20.35
C TRP A 23 28.84 -16.08 -18.91
N VAL A 24 29.99 -15.74 -18.30
CA VAL A 24 30.03 -15.16 -16.94
C VAL A 24 29.34 -13.79 -16.90
N VAL A 25 29.61 -12.92 -17.89
CA VAL A 25 28.97 -11.60 -17.99
C VAL A 25 27.46 -11.75 -18.19
N ALA A 26 27.03 -12.65 -19.08
CA ALA A 26 25.61 -12.93 -19.30
C ALA A 26 24.93 -13.46 -18.03
N ALA A 27 25.57 -14.38 -17.30
CA ALA A 27 25.04 -14.92 -16.05
C ALA A 27 24.90 -13.84 -14.97
N VAL A 28 25.89 -12.95 -14.82
CA VAL A 28 25.83 -11.82 -13.87
C VAL A 28 24.71 -10.85 -14.25
N ALA A 29 24.61 -10.47 -15.54
CA ALA A 29 23.56 -9.57 -16.01
C ALA A 29 22.17 -10.15 -15.79
N LEU A 30 21.96 -11.44 -16.10
CA LEU A 30 20.70 -12.13 -15.84
C LEU A 30 20.39 -12.23 -14.34
N THR A 31 21.39 -12.43 -13.50
CA THR A 31 21.20 -12.47 -12.04
C THR A 31 20.76 -11.11 -11.51
N ILE A 32 21.38 -10.01 -11.95
CA ILE A 32 20.97 -8.65 -11.58
C ILE A 32 19.55 -8.36 -12.07
N ALA A 33 19.25 -8.71 -13.32
CA ALA A 33 17.92 -8.54 -13.88
C ALA A 33 16.87 -9.32 -13.10
N LEU A 34 17.17 -10.56 -12.69
CA LEU A 34 16.27 -11.38 -11.89
C LEU A 34 16.04 -10.78 -10.50
N VAL A 35 17.09 -10.31 -9.83
CA VAL A 35 16.95 -9.64 -8.52
C VAL A 35 16.09 -8.39 -8.65
N LEU A 36 16.31 -7.58 -9.69
CA LEU A 36 15.50 -6.39 -9.95
C LEU A 36 14.04 -6.77 -10.23
N GLN A 37 13.79 -7.80 -11.03
CA GLN A 37 12.44 -8.31 -11.30
C GLN A 37 11.75 -8.78 -10.00
N LEU A 38 12.45 -9.52 -9.14
CA LEU A 38 11.92 -9.97 -7.86
C LEU A 38 11.60 -8.79 -6.95
N MET A 39 12.49 -7.79 -6.84
CA MET A 39 12.22 -6.57 -6.07
C MET A 39 11.02 -5.80 -6.60
N LEU A 40 10.87 -5.68 -7.93
CA LEU A 40 9.71 -5.04 -8.54
C LEU A 40 8.42 -5.84 -8.34
N ALA A 41 8.50 -7.17 -8.35
CA ALA A 41 7.35 -8.06 -8.11
C ALA A 41 6.90 -8.00 -6.64
N ASP A 42 7.83 -8.07 -5.69
CA ASP A 42 7.55 -8.03 -4.25
C ASP A 42 7.44 -6.61 -3.69
N ARG A 43 7.60 -5.57 -4.51
CA ARG A 43 7.58 -4.15 -4.07
C ARG A 43 6.36 -3.82 -3.23
N ALA A 44 5.19 -4.35 -3.58
CA ALA A 44 3.94 -4.07 -2.88
C ALA A 44 3.94 -4.68 -1.48
N ARG A 45 4.47 -5.89 -1.33
CA ARG A 45 4.56 -6.60 -0.06
C ARG A 45 5.62 -5.97 0.84
N LEU A 46 6.80 -5.67 0.27
CA LEU A 46 7.90 -5.05 1.01
C LEU A 46 7.60 -3.59 1.39
N ALA A 47 6.80 -2.87 0.61
CA ALA A 47 6.37 -1.50 0.92
C ALA A 47 5.42 -1.42 2.13
N MET A 48 4.77 -2.52 2.50
CA MET A 48 3.93 -2.62 3.70
C MET A 48 4.73 -3.00 4.96
N ASP A 49 6.04 -3.25 4.84
CA ASP A 49 6.92 -3.42 5.98
C ASP A 49 7.56 -2.07 6.34
N ALA A 50 7.27 -1.61 7.56
CA ALA A 50 7.77 -0.35 8.11
C ALA A 50 9.30 -0.26 8.10
N GLY A 51 10.01 -1.39 8.22
CA GLY A 51 11.48 -1.42 8.21
C GLY A 51 12.09 -1.29 6.82
N TRP A 52 11.40 -1.75 5.78
CA TRP A 52 11.90 -1.74 4.40
C TRP A 52 11.47 -0.51 3.60
N ARG A 53 10.29 0.03 3.91
CA ARG A 53 9.71 1.19 3.23
C ARG A 53 10.69 2.36 3.01
N PRO A 54 11.45 2.86 4.01
CA PRO A 54 12.36 3.99 3.78
C PRO A 54 13.50 3.66 2.80
N ARG A 55 14.01 2.42 2.81
CA ARG A 55 15.06 1.99 1.87
C ARG A 55 14.50 1.86 0.45
N LEU A 56 13.29 1.33 0.33
CA LEU A 56 12.59 1.22 -0.95
C LEU A 56 12.20 2.57 -1.52
N GLN A 57 11.81 3.53 -0.68
CA GLN A 57 11.50 4.88 -1.10
C GLN A 57 12.73 5.55 -1.72
N VAL A 58 13.89 5.52 -1.04
CA VAL A 58 15.15 6.05 -1.60
C VAL A 58 15.55 5.32 -2.89
N LEU A 59 15.44 4.00 -2.93
CA LEU A 59 15.75 3.22 -4.12
C LEU A 59 14.82 3.60 -5.29
N CYS A 60 13.53 3.79 -5.02
CA CYS A 60 12.57 4.18 -6.03
C CYS A 60 12.71 5.63 -6.50
N ASP A 61 13.09 6.55 -5.62
CA ASP A 61 13.40 7.92 -6.00
C ASP A 61 14.58 7.99 -6.98
N VAL A 62 15.56 7.09 -6.84
CA VAL A 62 16.72 6.98 -7.75
C VAL A 62 16.38 6.23 -9.05
N LEU A 63 15.63 5.13 -8.95
CA LEU A 63 15.28 4.28 -10.11
C LEU A 63 14.04 4.79 -10.89
N GLY A 64 13.34 5.80 -10.37
CA GLY A 64 12.10 6.31 -10.94
C GLY A 64 10.92 5.35 -10.82
N CYS A 65 10.88 4.47 -9.82
CA CYS A 65 9.72 3.62 -9.56
C CYS A 65 8.70 4.28 -8.62
N ASP A 66 7.44 3.90 -8.78
CA ASP A 66 6.37 4.33 -7.88
C ASP A 66 6.22 3.34 -6.72
N LEU A 67 6.19 3.84 -5.49
CA LEU A 67 6.00 3.03 -4.29
C LEU A 67 4.54 3.15 -3.83
N PRO A 68 3.80 2.04 -3.70
CA PRO A 68 2.38 2.11 -3.34
C PRO A 68 2.18 2.81 -2.00
N ALA A 69 1.08 3.57 -1.90
CA ALA A 69 0.67 4.27 -0.68
C ALA A 69 0.56 3.30 0.50
N TRP A 70 0.91 3.79 1.70
CA TRP A 70 0.81 3.01 2.93
C TRP A 70 -0.66 2.68 3.22
N ARG A 71 -0.93 1.45 3.66
CA ARG A 71 -2.26 1.01 4.06
C ARG A 71 -2.21 0.29 5.41
N GLU A 72 -2.76 0.97 6.39
CA GLU A 72 -2.90 0.59 7.79
C GLU A 72 -4.19 1.26 8.33
N PRO A 73 -5.37 0.74 7.95
CA PRO A 73 -6.65 1.33 8.35
C PRO A 73 -6.84 1.39 9.87
N SER A 74 -6.24 0.44 10.60
CA SER A 74 -6.22 0.40 12.07
C SER A 74 -5.51 1.58 12.72
N ALA A 75 -4.69 2.33 11.97
CA ALA A 75 -4.04 3.53 12.46
C ALA A 75 -4.91 4.80 12.34
N PHE A 76 -6.10 4.72 11.73
CA PHE A 76 -7.08 5.80 11.84
C PHE A 76 -7.74 5.77 13.20
N ARG A 77 -7.73 6.91 13.90
CA ARG A 77 -8.38 7.06 15.21
C ARG A 77 -9.43 8.14 15.20
N VAL A 78 -10.62 7.80 15.69
CA VAL A 78 -11.69 8.76 15.93
C VAL A 78 -11.29 9.65 17.10
N THR A 79 -11.24 10.97 16.87
CA THR A 79 -10.84 11.97 17.86
C THR A 79 -12.02 12.62 18.55
N ALA A 80 -13.14 12.80 17.86
CA ALA A 80 -14.39 13.27 18.44
C ALA A 80 -15.58 12.76 17.62
N ARG A 81 -16.73 12.60 18.28
CA ARG A 81 -17.99 12.22 17.65
C ARG A 81 -19.14 12.99 18.30
N GLU A 82 -20.06 13.46 17.48
CA GLU A 82 -21.26 14.16 17.91
C GLU A 82 -22.45 13.66 17.05
N VAL A 83 -23.57 13.39 17.71
CA VAL A 83 -24.80 12.94 17.06
C VAL A 83 -25.90 13.93 17.41
N ARG A 84 -26.55 14.50 16.40
CA ARG A 84 -27.61 15.50 16.57
C ARG A 84 -28.79 15.21 15.65
N PRO A 85 -30.01 15.60 16.02
CA PRO A 85 -31.13 15.60 15.10
C PRO A 85 -30.83 16.51 13.90
N HIS A 86 -31.18 16.08 12.70
CA HIS A 86 -31.00 16.89 11.49
C HIS A 86 -31.91 18.14 11.56
N PRO A 87 -31.39 19.35 11.27
CA PRO A 87 -32.11 20.60 11.51
C PRO A 87 -33.33 20.79 10.60
N VAL A 88 -33.30 20.23 9.38
CA VAL A 88 -34.36 20.40 8.36
C VAL A 88 -35.18 19.13 8.11
N ALA A 89 -34.53 17.97 7.93
CA ALA A 89 -35.17 16.68 7.71
C ALA A 89 -35.62 15.99 9.02
N PRO A 90 -36.93 15.82 9.27
CA PRO A 90 -37.41 15.08 10.43
C PRO A 90 -37.10 13.59 10.31
N GLY A 91 -36.72 12.95 11.41
CA GLY A 91 -36.39 11.52 11.45
C GLY A 91 -35.04 11.16 10.82
N VAL A 92 -34.14 12.13 10.68
CA VAL A 92 -32.75 11.94 10.25
C VAL A 92 -31.83 12.42 11.36
N LEU A 93 -30.75 11.67 11.61
CA LEU A 93 -29.67 12.06 12.50
C LEU A 93 -28.48 12.52 11.67
N LEU A 94 -27.92 13.65 12.08
CA LEU A 94 -26.66 14.17 11.60
C LEU A 94 -25.55 13.68 12.54
N VAL A 95 -24.67 12.84 12.02
CA VAL A 95 -23.52 12.31 12.74
C VAL A 95 -22.28 13.00 12.21
N THR A 96 -21.64 13.80 13.06
CA THR A 96 -20.37 14.44 12.75
C THR A 96 -19.27 13.74 13.54
N LEU A 97 -18.22 13.30 12.86
CA LEU A 97 -17.05 12.71 13.49
C LEU A 97 -15.79 13.34 12.95
N SER A 98 -14.79 13.43 13.82
CA SER A 98 -13.43 13.77 13.43
C SER A 98 -12.54 12.56 13.63
N PHE A 99 -11.63 12.32 12.69
CA PHE A 99 -10.65 11.25 12.78
C PHE A 99 -9.29 11.76 12.35
N ARG A 100 -8.23 11.08 12.81
CA ARG A 100 -6.84 11.41 12.52
C ARG A 100 -6.10 10.19 12.00
N ASN A 101 -5.22 10.40 11.03
CA ASN A 101 -4.27 9.38 10.58
C ASN A 101 -3.10 9.30 11.57
N ASP A 102 -3.06 8.29 12.45
CA ASP A 102 -1.93 8.07 13.36
C ASP A 102 -0.83 7.17 12.77
N ALA A 103 -0.92 6.78 11.50
CA ALA A 103 0.16 6.04 10.84
C ALA A 103 1.39 6.93 10.61
N ARG A 104 2.55 6.29 10.47
CA ARG A 104 3.83 6.99 10.19
C ARG A 104 3.89 7.56 8.77
N TRP A 105 3.05 7.10 7.86
CA TRP A 105 3.05 7.49 6.44
C TRP A 105 1.68 7.97 5.95
N PRO A 106 1.65 8.77 4.88
CA PRO A 106 0.40 9.16 4.23
C PRO A 106 -0.36 7.93 3.72
N GLN A 107 -1.67 7.94 3.91
CA GLN A 107 -2.56 6.85 3.54
C GLN A 107 -3.65 7.34 2.60
N PRO A 108 -4.21 6.48 1.74
CA PRO A 108 -5.44 6.81 1.02
C PRO A 108 -6.58 7.14 2.00
N TRP A 109 -7.51 7.98 1.55
CA TRP A 109 -8.74 8.22 2.30
C TRP A 109 -9.49 6.90 2.51
N PRO A 110 -9.81 6.53 3.76
CA PRO A 110 -10.43 5.24 4.05
C PRO A 110 -11.89 5.24 3.60
N VAL A 111 -12.40 4.05 3.31
CA VAL A 111 -13.85 3.82 3.30
C VAL A 111 -14.29 3.72 4.75
N MET A 112 -15.29 4.52 5.11
CA MET A 112 -15.80 4.53 6.47
C MET A 112 -17.05 3.68 6.55
N GLU A 113 -17.10 2.81 7.54
CA GLU A 113 -18.23 1.94 7.81
C GLU A 113 -18.88 2.35 9.13
N ILE A 114 -20.20 2.50 9.11
CA ILE A 114 -21.00 2.69 10.32
C ILE A 114 -21.85 1.46 10.51
N ALA A 115 -21.67 0.82 11.66
CA ALA A 115 -22.56 -0.20 12.17
C ALA A 115 -23.50 0.41 13.21
N LEU A 116 -24.78 0.13 13.04
CA LEU A 116 -25.82 0.42 14.01
C LEU A 116 -26.02 -0.83 14.87
N THR A 117 -25.82 -0.72 16.18
CA THR A 117 -25.96 -1.88 17.07
C THR A 117 -27.08 -1.68 18.09
N ASP A 118 -27.73 -2.80 18.44
CA ASP A 118 -28.66 -2.89 19.57
C ASP A 118 -27.89 -3.02 20.90
N LEU A 119 -28.60 -3.10 22.02
CA LEU A 119 -28.10 -3.33 23.37
C LEU A 119 -27.25 -4.61 23.51
N ASP A 120 -27.49 -5.60 22.66
CA ASP A 120 -26.79 -6.88 22.64
C ASP A 120 -25.59 -6.91 21.66
N ASP A 121 -25.14 -5.75 21.16
CA ASP A 121 -24.09 -5.58 20.14
C ASP A 121 -24.39 -6.23 18.76
N GLU A 122 -25.62 -6.71 18.56
CA GLU A 122 -26.10 -7.20 17.28
C GLU A 122 -26.23 -6.04 16.26
N ALA A 123 -25.60 -6.20 15.10
CA ALA A 123 -25.64 -5.20 14.03
C ALA A 123 -27.04 -5.16 13.38
N LEU A 124 -27.80 -4.11 13.71
CA LEU A 124 -29.12 -3.81 13.15
C LEU A 124 -29.03 -3.32 11.70
N GLY A 125 -27.89 -2.74 11.32
CA GLY A 125 -27.67 -2.24 9.99
C GLY A 125 -26.24 -1.75 9.81
N LEU A 126 -25.78 -1.76 8.57
CA LEU A 126 -24.42 -1.38 8.22
C LEU A 126 -24.43 -0.57 6.93
N ARG A 127 -23.70 0.54 6.92
CA ARG A 127 -23.52 1.36 5.71
C ARG A 127 -22.08 1.80 5.57
N ARG A 128 -21.55 1.64 4.36
CA ARG A 128 -20.24 2.14 3.95
C ARG A 128 -20.40 3.48 3.23
N PHE A 129 -19.47 4.38 3.50
CA PHE A 129 -19.39 5.72 2.94
C PHE A 129 -18.03 5.91 2.28
N SER A 130 -18.06 6.31 1.02
CA SER A 130 -16.88 6.73 0.27
C SER A 130 -16.36 8.08 0.77
N PRO A 131 -15.07 8.39 0.52
CA PRO A 131 -14.50 9.70 0.85
C PRO A 131 -15.32 10.90 0.38
N SER A 132 -15.85 10.85 -0.83
CA SER A 132 -16.70 11.91 -1.37
C SER A 132 -18.03 12.07 -0.63
N GLU A 133 -18.61 10.98 -0.12
CA GLU A 133 -19.89 11.03 0.59
C GLU A 133 -19.75 11.66 1.97
N TYR A 134 -18.71 11.28 2.72
CA TYR A 134 -18.55 11.78 4.09
C TYR A 134 -17.86 13.14 4.18
N LEU A 135 -17.07 13.52 3.17
CA LEU A 135 -16.50 14.87 3.05
C LEU A 135 -17.49 15.86 2.41
N GLY A 136 -18.54 15.35 1.74
CA GLY A 136 -19.48 16.17 0.95
C GLY A 136 -18.91 16.68 -0.38
N ALA A 137 -17.63 16.42 -0.65
CA ALA A 137 -16.93 16.77 -1.88
C ALA A 137 -15.76 15.80 -2.09
N PRO A 138 -15.25 15.65 -3.33
CA PRO A 138 -14.01 14.92 -3.56
C PRO A 138 -12.85 15.50 -2.73
N PRO A 139 -12.01 14.66 -2.09
CA PRO A 139 -10.89 15.16 -1.32
C PRO A 139 -9.90 15.93 -2.20
N GLU A 140 -9.36 17.03 -1.67
CA GLU A 140 -8.40 17.89 -2.39
C GLU A 140 -7.10 17.14 -2.74
N THR A 141 -6.69 16.24 -1.85
CA THR A 141 -5.51 15.38 -2.00
C THR A 141 -5.94 13.92 -2.06
N ALA A 142 -5.22 13.08 -2.81
CA ALA A 142 -5.49 11.64 -2.84
C ALA A 142 -5.17 10.93 -1.51
N LEU A 143 -4.31 11.53 -0.68
CA LEU A 143 -3.80 10.96 0.58
C LEU A 143 -4.05 11.90 1.76
N ILE A 144 -4.23 11.32 2.95
CA ILE A 144 -4.25 11.99 4.25
C ILE A 144 -2.90 11.79 4.95
N ALA A 145 -2.25 12.89 5.34
CA ALA A 145 -0.91 12.90 5.91
C ALA A 145 -0.88 12.34 7.36
N PRO A 146 0.27 11.86 7.85
CA PRO A 146 0.47 11.52 9.25
C PRO A 146 0.10 12.68 10.18
N GLY A 147 -0.70 12.41 11.20
CA GLY A 147 -1.20 13.40 12.16
C GLY A 147 -2.28 14.34 11.61
N GLN A 148 -2.60 14.29 10.32
CA GLN A 148 -3.68 15.10 9.75
C GLN A 148 -5.03 14.60 10.25
N SER A 149 -5.87 15.54 10.68
CA SER A 149 -7.26 15.27 11.09
C SER A 149 -8.22 15.68 9.99
N ALA A 150 -9.31 14.95 9.84
CA ALA A 150 -10.40 15.24 8.93
C ALA A 150 -11.74 15.13 9.65
N SER A 151 -12.72 15.91 9.17
CA SER A 151 -14.10 15.86 9.64
C SER A 151 -14.97 15.17 8.61
N ALA A 152 -15.86 14.31 9.07
CA ALA A 152 -16.81 13.59 8.26
C ALA A 152 -18.22 13.85 8.79
N THR A 153 -19.16 14.11 7.88
CA THR A 153 -20.55 14.41 8.19
C THR A 153 -21.44 13.43 7.47
N LEU A 154 -22.32 12.78 8.22
CA LEU A 154 -23.11 11.65 7.74
C LEU A 154 -24.57 11.84 8.13
N GLU A 155 -25.45 11.59 7.17
CA GLU A 155 -26.88 11.64 7.36
C GLU A 155 -27.43 10.22 7.36
N ILE A 156 -28.06 9.83 8.47
CA ILE A 156 -28.63 8.50 8.66
C ILE A 156 -30.07 8.60 9.13
N LEU A 157 -30.92 7.68 8.69
CA LEU A 157 -32.31 7.63 9.16
C LEU A 157 -32.32 7.28 10.66
N ASP A 158 -33.11 8.00 11.45
CA ASP A 158 -33.28 7.73 12.87
C ASP A 158 -33.98 6.36 13.03
N PRO A 159 -33.30 5.35 13.61
CA PRO A 159 -33.89 4.03 13.84
C PRO A 159 -34.94 4.02 14.96
N GLY A 160 -35.17 5.16 15.61
CA GLY A 160 -36.06 5.30 16.76
C GLY A 160 -35.45 4.67 18.01
N LYS A 161 -36.28 4.11 18.89
CA LYS A 161 -35.86 3.57 20.20
C LYS A 161 -35.06 2.25 20.15
N ARG A 162 -34.68 1.77 18.97
CA ARG A 162 -34.07 0.43 18.78
C ARG A 162 -32.56 0.44 18.61
N ALA A 163 -31.95 1.56 18.25
CA ALA A 163 -30.49 1.62 18.19
C ALA A 163 -29.95 2.31 19.43
N VAL A 164 -28.96 1.67 20.04
CA VAL A 164 -28.37 2.16 21.29
C VAL A 164 -26.91 2.58 21.11
N ALA A 165 -26.21 2.04 20.11
CA ALA A 165 -24.82 2.42 19.83
C ALA A 165 -24.49 2.54 18.33
N PHE A 166 -23.46 3.35 18.05
CA PHE A 166 -22.86 3.55 16.74
C PHE A 166 -21.38 3.17 16.82
N THR A 167 -20.97 2.24 15.97
CA THR A 167 -19.58 1.81 15.81
C THR A 167 -19.03 2.27 14.47
N PHE A 168 -17.80 2.77 14.48
CA PHE A 168 -17.13 3.32 13.30
C PHE A 168 -15.89 2.50 12.99
N GLU A 169 -15.82 1.96 11.76
CA GLU A 169 -14.68 1.20 11.27
C GLU A 169 -14.11 1.81 9.99
N PHE A 170 -12.80 1.64 9.78
CA PHE A 170 -12.07 2.17 8.63
C PHE A 170 -11.48 1.01 7.81
N HIS A 171 -11.65 1.07 6.49
CA HIS A 171 -11.24 0.04 5.53
C HIS A 171 -10.37 0.63 4.40
#